data_AF-A0A011MH88-F1
#
_entry.id   AF-A0A011MH88-F1
#
_cell.length_a   1.000
_cell.length_b   1.000
_cell.length_c   1.000
_cell.angle_alpha   90.00
_cell.angle_beta   90.00
_cell.angle_gamma   90.00
#
_symmetry.space_group_name_H-M   'P 1'
#
loop_
_entity.id
_entity.type
_entity.pdbx_description
1 polymer ?
#
loop_
_entity_poly.entity_id
_entity_poly.type
_entity_poly.pdbx_seq_one_letter_code
_entity_poly.pdbx_strand_id
1 'polypeptide(L)'
;MLIYLGLSALATSVATLALLLLGQASLPAVAHLLLAAGIMPLIFGAMTHFIPVLTRSGAAPRSLLLAPILLQLAGAVSFLGFIGEAPPPALTAAAGSTLLLAAALAGWMNQRARRALGTPHPCWRWYLAAVGLLGVALLLVAAMACWPQARNTLRLLHLHLNVLGFVGLTALGTLQVLLPTVLNTADPTASQRLRRHLPVAVGAVLLIATGAALSLPLALTGALLLSVVVLSLGRAILAWQGWRRLLEDGAAAPLAGALAGFLLLLGLGVGHAVGALDGRDSILAFIVAFLLPLVTGALTHLLPVWLLRGKRTARRDRLHTALRHGGTQRAFLFLTAGALLGLDVAAGLWPALLALLHFLGVVLRALWADRE
;
A
#
# COMPACT_ATOMS: atom_id res chain seq x y z
N MET A 1 -3.16 6.69 -17.65
CA MET A 1 -2.12 6.28 -16.68
C MET A 1 -2.71 5.73 -15.38
N LEU A 2 -3.30 6.52 -14.47
CA LEU A 2 -3.80 6.01 -13.17
C LEU A 2 -4.79 4.85 -13.27
N ILE A 3 -5.73 4.91 -14.22
CA ILE A 3 -6.67 3.79 -14.49
C ILE A 3 -5.90 2.52 -14.83
N TYR A 4 -4.95 2.61 -15.77
CA TYR A 4 -4.08 1.50 -16.14
C TYR A 4 -3.30 0.96 -14.94
N LEU A 5 -2.69 1.82 -14.12
CA LEU A 5 -1.96 1.40 -12.92
C LEU A 5 -2.87 0.70 -11.91
N GLY A 6 -4.11 1.17 -11.74
CA GLY A 6 -5.10 0.54 -10.87
C GLY A 6 -5.51 -0.84 -11.37
N LEU A 7 -5.79 -0.98 -12.67
CA LEU A 7 -6.11 -2.27 -13.30
C LEU A 7 -4.91 -3.23 -13.29
N SER A 8 -3.71 -2.71 -13.53
CA SER A 8 -2.45 -3.46 -13.46
C SER A 8 -2.21 -4.00 -12.05
N ALA A 9 -2.44 -3.21 -11.00
CA ALA A 9 -2.35 -3.67 -9.62
C ALA A 9 -3.38 -4.77 -9.30
N LEU A 10 -4.60 -4.70 -9.85
CA LEU A 10 -5.57 -5.79 -9.72
C LEU A 10 -5.11 -7.05 -10.47
N ALA A 11 -4.60 -6.90 -11.69
CA ALA A 11 -4.12 -8.00 -12.50
C ALA A 11 -2.93 -8.72 -11.84
N THR A 12 -1.94 -7.98 -11.33
CA THR A 12 -0.81 -8.57 -10.59
C THR A 12 -1.27 -9.20 -9.28
N SER A 13 -2.27 -8.65 -8.59
CA SER A 13 -2.86 -9.27 -7.39
C SER A 13 -3.51 -10.63 -7.71
N VAL A 14 -4.29 -10.71 -8.78
CA VAL A 14 -4.90 -11.98 -9.25
C VAL A 14 -3.81 -12.97 -9.65
N ALA A 15 -2.82 -12.53 -10.44
CA ALA A 15 -1.71 -13.37 -10.87
C ALA A 15 -0.90 -13.91 -9.68
N THR A 16 -0.61 -13.08 -8.69
CA THR A 16 0.08 -13.50 -7.45
C THR A 16 -0.70 -14.59 -6.72
N LEU A 17 -2.01 -14.42 -6.50
CA LEU A 17 -2.82 -15.44 -5.84
C LEU A 17 -2.94 -16.73 -6.66
N ALA A 18 -3.10 -16.62 -7.98
CA ALA A 18 -3.18 -17.76 -8.88
C ALA A 18 -1.86 -18.57 -8.92
N LEU A 19 -0.72 -17.89 -9.08
CA LEU A 19 0.60 -18.53 -9.10
C LEU A 19 0.90 -19.27 -7.79
N LEU A 20 0.47 -18.72 -6.65
CA LEU A 20 0.59 -19.37 -5.34
C LEU A 20 -0.29 -20.62 -5.25
N LEU A 21 -1.56 -20.53 -5.64
CA LEU A 21 -2.48 -21.67 -5.64
C LEU A 21 -2.02 -22.80 -6.58
N LEU A 22 -1.37 -22.45 -7.69
CA LEU A 22 -0.81 -23.41 -8.64
C LEU A 22 0.57 -23.95 -8.23
N GLY A 23 1.19 -23.43 -7.17
CA GLY A 23 2.54 -23.81 -6.74
C GLY A 23 3.64 -23.46 -7.75
N GLN A 24 3.41 -22.48 -8.63
CA GLN A 24 4.27 -22.19 -9.79
C GLN A 24 5.36 -21.16 -9.53
N ALA A 25 5.32 -20.44 -8.41
CA ALA A 25 6.30 -19.41 -8.11
C ALA A 25 6.62 -19.31 -6.61
N SER A 26 7.86 -18.95 -6.30
CA SER A 26 8.31 -18.73 -4.94
C SER A 26 7.67 -17.48 -4.32
N LEU A 27 7.54 -17.46 -2.99
CA LEU A 27 6.99 -16.30 -2.26
C LEU A 27 7.72 -14.98 -2.59
N PRO A 28 9.08 -14.92 -2.64
CA PRO A 28 9.78 -13.71 -3.06
C PRO A 28 9.44 -13.27 -4.48
N ALA A 29 9.28 -14.20 -5.42
CA ALA A 29 8.93 -13.87 -6.81
C ALA A 29 7.55 -13.20 -6.86
N VAL A 30 6.52 -13.86 -6.34
CA VAL A 30 5.15 -13.32 -6.39
C VAL A 30 4.99 -12.04 -5.57
N ALA A 31 5.78 -11.86 -4.50
CA ALA A 31 5.83 -10.62 -3.74
C ALA A 31 6.42 -9.47 -4.58
N HIS A 32 7.46 -9.70 -5.39
CA HIS A 32 8.01 -8.68 -6.29
C HIS A 32 7.08 -8.40 -7.47
N LEU A 33 6.42 -9.42 -8.02
CA LEU A 33 5.37 -9.23 -9.04
C LEU A 33 4.28 -8.27 -8.54
N LEU A 34 3.76 -8.50 -7.34
CA LEU A 34 2.72 -7.64 -6.80
C LEU A 34 3.28 -6.30 -6.33
N LEU A 35 4.22 -6.30 -5.38
CA LEU A 35 4.64 -5.10 -4.68
C LEU A 35 5.50 -4.18 -5.56
N ALA A 36 6.44 -4.75 -6.33
CA ALA A 36 7.34 -3.96 -7.17
C ALA A 36 6.74 -3.65 -8.54
N ALA A 37 6.09 -4.62 -9.21
CA ALA A 37 5.52 -4.38 -10.54
C ALA A 37 4.07 -3.84 -10.53
N GLY A 38 3.29 -4.09 -9.48
CA GLY A 38 1.92 -3.58 -9.37
C GLY A 38 1.79 -2.34 -8.47
N ILE A 39 2.09 -2.53 -7.18
CA ILE A 39 1.74 -1.58 -6.11
C ILE A 39 2.64 -0.35 -6.09
N MET A 40 3.97 -0.51 -6.17
CA MET A 40 4.91 0.62 -6.16
C MET A 40 4.62 1.60 -7.32
N PRO A 41 4.45 1.16 -8.58
CA PRO A 41 3.99 1.99 -9.68
C PRO A 41 2.67 2.71 -9.41
N LEU A 42 1.67 2.00 -8.86
CA LEU A 42 0.39 2.60 -8.48
C LEU A 42 0.57 3.69 -7.41
N ILE A 43 1.39 3.44 -6.39
CA ILE A 43 1.72 4.42 -5.34
C ILE A 43 2.40 5.65 -5.94
N PHE A 44 3.42 5.48 -6.78
CA PHE A 44 4.09 6.59 -7.45
C PHE A 44 3.12 7.39 -8.31
N GLY A 45 2.28 6.70 -9.11
CA GLY A 45 1.22 7.32 -9.87
C GLY A 45 0.28 8.15 -8.97
N ALA A 46 -0.22 7.57 -7.89
CA ALA A 46 -1.09 8.23 -6.93
C ALA A 46 -0.41 9.45 -6.28
N MET A 47 0.87 9.35 -5.91
CA MET A 47 1.64 10.48 -5.36
C MET A 47 1.75 11.63 -6.38
N THR A 48 2.04 11.34 -7.66
CA THR A 48 2.07 12.39 -8.70
C THR A 48 0.72 13.08 -8.90
N HIS A 49 -0.38 12.39 -8.58
CA HIS A 49 -1.74 12.94 -8.63
C HIS A 49 -2.10 13.75 -7.37
N PHE A 50 -1.73 13.27 -6.18
CA PHE A 50 -2.13 13.89 -4.92
C PHE A 50 -1.23 15.05 -4.50
N ILE A 51 0.08 15.00 -4.77
CA ILE A 51 1.01 16.06 -4.35
C ILE A 51 0.60 17.45 -4.86
N PRO A 52 0.20 17.66 -6.13
CA PRO A 52 -0.26 18.96 -6.60
C PRO A 52 -1.43 19.52 -5.80
N VAL A 53 -2.37 18.65 -5.39
CA VAL A 53 -3.52 19.03 -4.55
C VAL A 53 -3.05 19.40 -3.15
N LEU A 54 -2.18 18.58 -2.54
CA LEU A 54 -1.66 18.79 -1.19
C LEU A 54 -0.79 20.06 -1.08
N THR A 55 -0.12 20.47 -2.15
CA THR A 55 0.73 21.66 -2.17
C THR A 55 0.09 22.86 -2.86
N ARG A 56 -1.17 22.74 -3.34
CA ARG A 56 -1.87 23.78 -4.12
C ARG A 56 -0.98 24.31 -5.27
N SER A 57 -0.43 23.39 -6.05
CA SER A 57 0.48 23.69 -7.16
C SER A 57 0.03 23.03 -8.48
N GLY A 58 0.67 23.39 -9.58
CA GLY A 58 0.34 22.84 -10.91
C GLY A 58 0.63 21.35 -11.06
N ALA A 59 0.22 20.76 -12.18
CA ALA A 59 0.39 19.33 -12.45
C ALA A 59 1.87 18.86 -12.44
N ALA A 60 2.06 17.55 -12.29
CA ALA A 60 3.38 16.92 -12.42
C ALA A 60 3.92 17.04 -13.86
N PRO A 61 5.25 17.22 -14.04
CA PRO A 61 5.86 17.27 -15.37
C PRO A 61 5.77 15.92 -16.07
N ARG A 62 5.74 15.93 -17.41
CA ARG A 62 5.60 14.71 -18.24
C ARG A 62 6.66 13.65 -17.96
N SER A 63 7.90 14.06 -17.70
CA SER A 63 8.99 13.14 -17.36
C SER A 63 8.69 12.28 -16.12
N LEU A 64 8.08 12.89 -15.09
CA LEU A 64 7.71 12.19 -13.88
C LEU A 64 6.47 11.29 -14.06
N LEU A 65 5.62 11.60 -15.04
CA LEU A 65 4.46 10.75 -15.39
C LEU A 65 4.88 9.43 -16.06
N LEU A 66 6.11 9.31 -16.57
CA LEU A 66 6.67 8.06 -17.08
C LEU A 66 7.26 7.17 -15.98
N ALA A 67 7.59 7.74 -14.81
CA ALA A 67 8.22 7.01 -13.72
C ALA A 67 7.45 5.74 -13.30
N PRO A 68 6.11 5.74 -13.17
CA PRO A 68 5.36 4.51 -12.87
C PRO A 68 5.59 3.38 -13.88
N ILE A 69 5.69 3.68 -15.18
CA ILE A 69 5.93 2.66 -16.20
C ILE A 69 7.35 2.10 -16.09
N LEU A 70 8.34 2.96 -15.88
CA LEU A 70 9.72 2.52 -15.65
C LEU A 70 9.84 1.64 -14.39
N LEU A 71 9.08 1.97 -13.34
CA LEU A 71 8.99 1.16 -12.13
C LEU A 71 8.32 -0.19 -12.39
N GLN A 72 7.29 -0.27 -13.26
CA GLN A 72 6.71 -1.56 -13.66
C GLN A 72 7.75 -2.44 -14.35
N LEU A 73 8.55 -1.87 -15.24
CA LEU A 73 9.64 -2.60 -15.92
C LEU A 73 10.70 -3.07 -14.92
N ALA A 74 11.14 -2.21 -14.00
CA ALA A 74 12.08 -2.61 -12.95
C ALA A 74 11.49 -3.71 -12.03
N GLY A 75 10.21 -3.62 -11.68
CA GLY A 75 9.50 -4.65 -10.92
C GLY A 75 9.38 -5.98 -11.68
N ALA A 76 9.10 -5.94 -12.98
CA ALA A 76 9.06 -7.12 -13.84
C ALA A 76 10.44 -7.78 -13.96
N VAL A 77 11.50 -7.00 -14.15
CA VAL A 77 12.89 -7.50 -14.11
C VAL A 77 13.20 -8.13 -12.76
N SER A 78 12.70 -7.55 -11.67
CA SER A 78 12.89 -8.11 -10.33
C SER A 78 12.20 -9.47 -10.18
N PHE A 79 10.96 -9.58 -10.64
CA PHE A 79 10.23 -10.85 -10.71
C PHE A 79 10.98 -11.90 -11.53
N LEU A 80 11.41 -11.55 -12.76
CA LEU A 80 12.18 -12.44 -13.65
C LEU A 80 13.47 -12.92 -12.98
N GLY A 81 14.16 -12.05 -12.22
CA GLY A 81 15.34 -12.43 -11.46
C GLY A 81 15.07 -13.46 -10.36
N PHE A 82 13.92 -13.41 -9.70
CA PHE A 82 13.55 -14.39 -8.67
C PHE A 82 13.07 -15.74 -9.23
N ILE A 83 12.65 -15.79 -10.49
CA ILE A 83 12.31 -17.05 -11.16
C ILE A 83 13.46 -17.62 -12.02
N GLY A 84 14.62 -16.94 -12.05
CA GLY A 84 15.82 -17.40 -12.77
C GLY A 84 15.90 -16.98 -14.24
N GLU A 85 14.96 -16.17 -14.72
CA GLU A 85 14.86 -15.72 -16.12
C GLU A 85 15.60 -14.41 -16.41
N ALA A 86 16.22 -13.79 -15.39
CA ALA A 86 17.06 -12.62 -15.56
C ALA A 86 18.44 -12.82 -14.93
N PRO A 87 19.52 -12.29 -15.54
CA PRO A 87 20.87 -12.46 -15.03
C PRO A 87 21.05 -11.74 -13.67
N PRO A 88 21.95 -12.20 -12.79
CA PRO A 88 22.18 -11.61 -11.47
C PRO A 88 22.33 -10.08 -11.41
N PRO A 89 23.08 -9.40 -12.31
CA PRO A 89 23.19 -7.93 -12.28
C PRO A 89 21.86 -7.20 -12.55
N ALA A 90 20.87 -7.86 -13.13
CA ALA A 90 19.57 -7.26 -13.44
C ALA A 90 18.82 -6.81 -12.17
N LEU A 91 18.95 -7.54 -11.06
CA LEU A 91 18.34 -7.16 -9.78
C LEU A 91 18.95 -5.88 -9.21
N THR A 92 20.28 -5.75 -9.26
CA THR A 92 20.98 -4.55 -8.82
C THR A 92 20.66 -3.35 -9.72
N ALA A 93 20.56 -3.57 -11.04
CA ALA A 93 20.15 -2.54 -11.99
C ALA A 93 18.70 -2.09 -11.77
N ALA A 94 17.78 -3.02 -11.50
CA ALA A 94 16.39 -2.72 -11.16
C ALA A 94 16.30 -1.91 -9.85
N ALA A 95 17.06 -2.28 -8.82
CA ALA A 95 17.10 -1.52 -7.57
C ALA A 95 17.70 -0.12 -7.76
N GLY A 96 18.81 0.00 -8.50
CA GLY A 96 19.47 1.28 -8.78
C GLY A 96 18.60 2.23 -9.60
N SER A 97 17.95 1.75 -10.66
CA SER A 97 16.99 2.55 -11.45
C SER A 97 15.78 2.99 -10.62
N THR A 98 15.24 2.09 -9.79
CA THR A 98 14.16 2.43 -8.84
C THR A 98 14.60 3.51 -7.85
N LEU A 99 15.84 3.45 -7.35
CA LEU A 99 16.39 4.44 -6.42
C LEU A 99 16.50 5.83 -7.06
N LEU A 100 16.95 5.90 -8.32
CA LEU A 100 16.99 7.16 -9.08
C LEU A 100 15.60 7.76 -9.26
N LEU A 101 14.60 6.93 -9.58
CA LEU A 101 13.20 7.38 -9.72
C LEU A 101 12.61 7.83 -8.37
N ALA A 102 12.92 7.13 -7.28
CA ALA A 102 12.53 7.52 -5.92
C ALA A 102 13.15 8.87 -5.53
N ALA A 103 14.45 9.07 -5.80
CA ALA A 103 15.14 10.33 -5.57
C ALA A 103 14.54 11.48 -6.41
N ALA A 104 14.24 11.24 -7.69
CA ALA A 104 13.59 12.21 -8.55
C ALA A 104 12.20 12.62 -8.03
N LEU A 105 11.38 11.65 -7.59
CA LEU A 105 10.09 11.91 -6.98
C LEU A 105 10.23 12.71 -5.68
N ALA A 106 11.15 12.31 -4.79
CA ALA A 106 11.41 13.01 -3.53
C ALA A 106 11.89 14.46 -3.74
N GLY A 107 12.80 14.67 -4.69
CA GLY A 107 13.27 16.00 -5.08
C GLY A 107 12.12 16.88 -5.60
N TRP A 108 11.28 16.31 -6.47
CA TRP A 108 10.09 17.00 -6.98
C TRP A 108 9.09 17.34 -5.87
N MET A 109 8.77 16.40 -4.96
CA MET A 109 7.86 16.64 -3.83
C MET A 109 8.37 17.79 -2.94
N ASN A 110 9.66 17.80 -2.61
CA ASN A 110 10.28 18.86 -1.83
C ASN A 110 10.21 20.22 -2.55
N GLN A 111 10.51 20.26 -3.85
CA GLN A 111 10.41 21.48 -4.65
C GLN A 111 8.98 22.01 -4.65
N ARG A 112 7.97 21.14 -4.77
CA ARG A 112 6.55 21.53 -4.74
C ARG A 112 6.10 22.01 -3.38
N ALA A 113 6.54 21.38 -2.30
CA ALA A 113 6.23 21.81 -0.94
C ALA A 113 6.82 23.20 -0.64
N ARG A 114 8.05 23.48 -1.09
CA ARG A 114 8.71 24.80 -0.92
C ARG A 114 8.05 25.91 -1.72
N ARG A 115 7.48 25.59 -2.87
CA ARG A 115 6.79 26.54 -3.76
C ARG A 115 5.25 26.53 -3.57
N ALA A 116 4.76 25.90 -2.50
CA ALA A 116 3.35 25.82 -2.21
C ALA A 116 2.78 27.21 -1.91
N LEU A 117 1.57 27.49 -2.38
CA LEU A 117 0.84 28.70 -1.99
C LEU A 117 0.34 28.52 -0.55
N GLY A 118 1.02 29.13 0.42
CA GLY A 118 0.76 28.92 1.85
C GLY A 118 1.30 27.57 2.37
N THR A 119 0.83 27.13 3.54
CA THR A 119 1.36 25.90 4.18
C THR A 119 0.83 24.63 3.48
N PRO A 120 1.70 23.77 2.91
CA PRO A 120 1.26 22.56 2.23
C PRO A 120 0.61 21.58 3.23
N HIS A 121 -0.39 20.84 2.77
CA HIS A 121 -1.13 19.89 3.62
C HIS A 121 -0.22 18.76 4.11
N PRO A 122 -0.14 18.47 5.43
CA PRO A 122 0.92 17.67 6.06
C PRO A 122 1.08 16.24 5.54
N CYS A 123 0.08 15.69 4.85
CA CYS A 123 0.16 14.38 4.20
C CYS A 123 1.34 14.26 3.21
N TRP A 124 1.79 15.36 2.58
CA TRP A 124 2.95 15.29 1.67
C TRP A 124 4.22 14.79 2.38
N ARG A 125 4.38 15.07 3.68
CA ARG A 125 5.52 14.63 4.49
C ARG A 125 5.49 13.13 4.76
N TRP A 126 4.30 12.52 4.82
CA TRP A 126 4.15 11.07 4.91
C TRP A 126 4.62 10.40 3.63
N TYR A 127 4.26 10.95 2.47
CA TYR A 127 4.74 10.45 1.17
C TYR A 127 6.25 10.62 1.05
N LEU A 128 6.80 11.76 1.46
CA LEU A 128 8.25 11.96 1.46
C LEU A 128 8.97 10.97 2.38
N ALA A 129 8.46 10.75 3.60
CA ALA A 129 9.04 9.77 4.52
C ALA A 129 9.00 8.35 3.94
N ALA A 130 7.86 7.95 3.38
CA ALA A 130 7.69 6.65 2.73
C ALA A 130 8.70 6.45 1.57
N VAL A 131 8.83 7.44 0.69
CA VAL A 131 9.80 7.40 -0.43
C VAL A 131 11.25 7.42 0.07
N GLY A 132 11.53 8.13 1.16
CA GLY A 132 12.84 8.10 1.82
C GLY A 132 13.20 6.71 2.35
N LEU A 133 12.26 6.05 3.05
CA LEU A 133 12.47 4.69 3.54
C LEU A 133 12.57 3.66 2.40
N LEU A 134 11.83 3.85 1.29
CA LEU A 134 12.04 3.09 0.06
C LEU A 134 13.48 3.26 -0.46
N GLY A 135 13.99 4.50 -0.50
CA GLY A 135 15.36 4.78 -0.90
C GLY A 135 16.40 4.03 -0.06
N VAL A 136 16.23 4.04 1.26
CA VAL A 136 17.08 3.24 2.17
C VAL A 136 16.95 1.75 1.86
N ALA A 137 15.73 1.24 1.69
CA ALA A 137 15.51 -0.18 1.40
C ALA A 137 16.15 -0.64 0.07
N LEU A 138 16.22 0.24 -0.94
CA LEU A 138 16.87 -0.03 -2.21
C LEU A 138 18.40 -0.04 -2.10
N LEU A 139 18.98 0.85 -1.27
CA LEU A 139 20.41 0.81 -0.96
C LEU A 139 20.82 -0.51 -0.30
N LEU A 140 19.92 -1.12 0.50
CA LEU A 140 20.17 -2.43 1.10
C LEU A 140 20.32 -3.56 0.07
N VAL A 141 19.79 -3.41 -1.15
CA VAL A 141 19.98 -4.41 -2.22
C VAL A 141 21.45 -4.48 -2.62
N ALA A 142 22.10 -3.34 -2.83
CA ALA A 142 23.54 -3.28 -3.10
C ALA A 142 24.34 -3.73 -1.87
N ALA A 143 23.94 -3.32 -0.66
CA ALA A 143 24.59 -3.73 0.58
C ALA A 143 24.60 -5.26 0.76
N MET A 144 23.52 -5.95 0.40
CA MET A 144 23.44 -7.42 0.45
C MET A 144 24.45 -8.10 -0.48
N ALA A 145 24.84 -7.46 -1.59
CA ALA A 145 25.88 -7.97 -2.48
C ALA A 145 27.30 -7.74 -1.90
N CYS A 146 27.52 -6.60 -1.24
CA CYS A 146 28.80 -6.26 -0.62
C CYS A 146 29.07 -7.00 0.69
N TRP A 147 28.02 -7.33 1.46
CA TRP A 147 28.13 -8.03 2.75
C TRP A 147 27.27 -9.31 2.78
N PRO A 148 27.71 -10.38 2.10
CA PRO A 148 26.96 -11.64 2.07
C PRO A 148 26.69 -12.24 3.45
N GLN A 149 27.59 -12.03 4.42
CA GLN A 149 27.46 -12.53 5.79
C GLN A 149 26.28 -11.88 6.53
N ALA A 150 25.96 -10.62 6.20
CA ALA A 150 24.84 -9.88 6.80
C ALA A 150 23.55 -9.97 5.98
N ARG A 151 23.50 -10.78 4.91
CA ARG A 151 22.41 -10.78 3.93
C ARG A 151 21.03 -11.01 4.56
N ASN A 152 20.92 -11.93 5.52
CA ASN A 152 19.63 -12.21 6.19
C ASN A 152 19.13 -11.01 6.98
N THR A 153 20.02 -10.39 7.76
CA THR A 153 19.74 -9.17 8.54
C THR A 153 19.32 -8.03 7.63
N LEU A 154 20.09 -7.76 6.57
CA LEU A 154 19.79 -6.71 5.59
C LEU A 154 18.46 -6.97 4.85
N ARG A 155 18.15 -8.24 4.55
CA ARG A 155 16.86 -8.65 3.96
C ARG A 155 15.69 -8.33 4.88
N LEU A 156 15.82 -8.56 6.19
CA LEU A 156 14.77 -8.23 7.16
C LEU A 156 14.53 -6.72 7.25
N LEU A 157 15.60 -5.90 7.26
CA LEU A 157 15.45 -4.45 7.17
C LEU A 157 14.75 -4.06 5.86
N HIS A 158 15.22 -4.58 4.71
CA HIS A 158 14.64 -4.30 3.40
C HIS A 158 13.13 -4.62 3.38
N LEU A 159 12.74 -5.78 3.91
CA LEU A 159 11.34 -6.20 3.99
C LEU A 159 10.50 -5.19 4.77
N HIS A 160 10.86 -4.90 6.02
CA HIS A 160 10.07 -4.03 6.90
C HIS A 160 10.04 -2.58 6.41
N LEU A 161 11.15 -2.07 5.88
CA LEU A 161 11.21 -0.73 5.29
C LEU A 161 10.31 -0.62 4.05
N ASN A 162 10.16 -1.68 3.25
CA ASN A 162 9.22 -1.67 2.12
C ASN A 162 7.77 -1.82 2.56
N VAL A 163 7.44 -2.81 3.39
CA VAL A 163 6.04 -3.13 3.72
C VAL A 163 5.43 -2.15 4.74
N LEU A 164 6.16 -1.81 5.82
CA LEU A 164 5.67 -0.87 6.82
C LEU A 164 6.09 0.57 6.51
N GLY A 165 7.32 0.76 6.01
CA GLY A 165 7.84 2.10 5.69
C GLY A 165 7.24 2.68 4.43
N PHE A 166 7.51 2.08 3.27
CA PHE A 166 7.03 2.61 2.01
C PHE A 166 5.52 2.41 1.83
N VAL A 167 5.03 1.17 1.86
CA VAL A 167 3.60 0.87 1.64
C VAL A 167 2.77 1.34 2.84
N GLY A 168 3.15 0.95 4.06
CA GLY A 168 2.41 1.27 5.29
C GLY A 168 2.29 2.76 5.57
N LEU A 169 3.38 3.54 5.58
CA LEU A 169 3.28 4.99 5.83
C LEU A 169 2.56 5.72 4.69
N THR A 170 2.72 5.30 3.44
CA THR A 170 1.93 5.85 2.33
C THR A 170 0.44 5.67 2.62
N ALA A 171 0.03 4.44 2.93
CA ALA A 171 -1.35 4.10 3.21
C ALA A 171 -1.91 4.85 4.43
N LEU A 172 -1.21 4.86 5.57
CA LEU A 172 -1.65 5.55 6.79
C LEU A 172 -1.74 7.07 6.60
N GLY A 173 -0.84 7.65 5.79
CA GLY A 173 -0.93 9.05 5.38
C GLY A 173 -2.16 9.30 4.49
N THR A 174 -2.35 8.48 3.45
CA THR A 174 -3.45 8.61 2.49
C THR A 174 -4.81 8.38 3.15
N LEU A 175 -4.97 7.34 3.98
CA LEU A 175 -6.26 6.97 4.61
C LEU A 175 -6.87 8.14 5.41
N GLN A 176 -6.02 8.95 6.05
CA GLN A 176 -6.45 10.13 6.81
C GLN A 176 -7.09 11.22 5.96
N VAL A 177 -6.87 11.21 4.64
CA VAL A 177 -7.45 12.16 3.69
C VAL A 177 -8.47 11.49 2.77
N LEU A 178 -8.19 10.26 2.36
CA LEU A 178 -9.02 9.48 1.45
C LEU A 178 -10.34 9.06 2.09
N LEU A 179 -10.32 8.58 3.34
CA LEU A 179 -11.54 8.14 4.00
C LEU A 179 -12.56 9.29 4.17
N PRO A 180 -12.15 10.50 4.59
CA PRO A 180 -13.04 11.65 4.54
C PRO A 180 -13.58 12.00 3.16
N THR A 181 -12.73 11.91 2.14
CA THR A 181 -13.10 12.16 0.75
C THR A 181 -14.16 11.16 0.25
N VAL A 182 -14.00 9.88 0.60
CA VAL A 182 -14.93 8.80 0.27
C VAL A 182 -16.31 9.05 0.89
N LEU A 183 -16.32 9.45 2.16
CA LEU A 183 -17.55 9.72 2.91
C LEU A 183 -18.16 11.09 2.62
N ASN A 184 -17.54 11.87 1.73
CA ASN A 184 -17.92 13.24 1.37
C ASN A 184 -18.09 14.14 2.61
N THR A 185 -17.11 14.08 3.51
CA THR A 185 -17.10 14.82 4.78
C THR A 185 -15.71 15.40 5.03
N ALA A 186 -15.62 16.48 5.80
CA ALA A 186 -14.35 17.08 6.21
C ALA A 186 -13.98 16.62 7.62
N ASP A 187 -12.76 16.09 7.80
CA ASP A 187 -12.19 15.83 9.13
C ASP A 187 -11.33 17.04 9.55
N PRO A 188 -11.80 17.89 10.49
CA PRO A 188 -11.06 19.09 10.90
C PRO A 188 -9.75 18.76 11.63
N THR A 189 -9.63 17.55 12.17
CA THR A 189 -8.47 17.12 12.98
C THR A 189 -7.39 16.41 12.16
N ALA A 190 -7.67 16.04 10.90
CA ALA A 190 -6.78 15.25 10.05
C ALA A 190 -5.38 15.89 9.90
N SER A 191 -5.32 17.19 9.64
CA SER A 191 -4.06 17.91 9.49
C SER A 191 -3.20 17.90 10.77
N GLN A 192 -3.81 18.12 11.93
CA GLN A 192 -3.09 18.09 13.20
C GLN A 192 -2.59 16.67 13.52
N ARG A 193 -3.45 15.68 13.33
CA ARG A 193 -3.14 14.26 13.57
C ARG A 193 -2.01 13.77 12.67
N LEU A 194 -2.03 14.10 11.38
CA LEU A 194 -0.94 13.80 10.44
C LEU A 194 0.40 14.38 10.90
N ARG A 195 0.44 15.61 11.43
CA ARG A 195 1.69 16.20 11.95
C ARG A 195 2.20 15.47 13.19
N ARG A 196 1.30 15.19 14.14
CA ARG A 196 1.65 14.54 15.42
C ARG A 196 2.09 13.08 15.23
N HIS A 197 1.40 12.33 14.39
CA HIS A 197 1.64 10.91 14.22
C HIS A 197 2.87 10.59 13.34
N LEU A 198 3.28 11.49 12.45
CA LEU A 198 4.40 11.21 11.52
C LEU A 198 5.71 10.80 12.21
N PRO A 199 6.27 11.57 13.17
CA PRO A 199 7.54 11.19 13.80
C PRO A 199 7.41 9.86 14.58
N VAL A 200 6.27 9.63 15.22
CA VAL A 200 6.01 8.37 15.96
C VAL A 200 5.93 7.20 14.99
N ALA A 201 5.23 7.35 13.86
CA ALA A 201 5.08 6.30 12.86
C ALA A 201 6.42 5.95 12.18
N VAL A 202 7.21 6.96 11.80
CA VAL A 202 8.56 6.75 11.22
C VAL A 202 9.47 6.08 12.25
N GLY A 203 9.51 6.58 13.48
CA GLY A 203 10.29 5.98 14.55
C GLY A 203 9.89 4.53 14.78
N ALA A 204 8.59 4.25 14.89
CA ALA A 204 8.07 2.90 15.08
C ALA A 204 8.47 1.95 13.94
N VAL A 205 8.38 2.37 12.67
CA VAL A 205 8.83 1.55 11.54
C VAL A 205 10.32 1.26 11.62
N LEU A 206 11.15 2.26 11.95
CA LEU A 206 12.59 2.06 12.09
C LEU A 206 12.93 1.11 13.24
N LEU A 207 12.25 1.24 14.39
CA LEU A 207 12.38 0.33 15.53
C LEU A 207 11.97 -1.10 15.18
N ILE A 208 10.87 -1.30 14.42
CA ILE A 208 10.47 -2.62 13.93
C ILE A 208 11.54 -3.18 12.96
N ALA A 209 11.95 -2.40 11.96
CA ALA A 209 12.89 -2.86 10.93
C ALA A 209 14.26 -3.24 11.52
N THR A 210 14.79 -2.44 12.43
CA THR A 210 16.06 -2.70 13.12
C THR A 210 15.90 -3.76 14.21
N GLY A 211 14.80 -3.75 14.94
CA GLY A 211 14.52 -4.69 16.02
C GLY A 211 14.31 -6.11 15.52
N ALA A 212 13.55 -6.29 14.43
CA ALA A 212 13.36 -7.59 13.79
C ALA A 212 14.69 -8.22 13.35
N ALA A 213 15.71 -7.40 13.13
CA ALA A 213 17.04 -7.83 12.72
C ALA A 213 18.03 -8.01 13.89
N LEU A 214 17.88 -7.25 14.98
CA LEU A 214 18.92 -7.08 16.00
C LEU A 214 18.43 -7.23 17.45
N SER A 215 17.17 -6.92 17.75
CA SER A 215 16.69 -6.80 19.13
C SER A 215 15.17 -6.92 19.24
N LEU A 216 14.70 -8.01 19.86
CA LEU A 216 13.29 -8.25 20.12
C LEU A 216 12.62 -7.10 20.90
N PRO A 217 13.16 -6.58 22.02
CA PRO A 217 12.56 -5.44 22.72
C PRO A 217 12.34 -4.21 21.83
N LEU A 218 13.25 -3.96 20.89
CA LEU A 218 13.14 -2.86 19.94
C LEU A 218 11.99 -3.09 18.95
N ALA A 219 11.86 -4.32 18.45
CA ALA A 219 10.76 -4.71 17.57
C ALA A 219 9.40 -4.56 18.26
N LEU A 220 9.30 -5.04 19.50
CA LEU A 220 8.07 -4.95 20.30
C LEU A 220 7.71 -3.49 20.63
N THR A 221 8.70 -2.67 20.97
CA THR A 221 8.51 -1.23 21.21
C THR A 221 8.00 -0.54 19.95
N GLY A 222 8.61 -0.84 18.80
CA GLY A 222 8.14 -0.33 17.51
C GLY A 222 6.73 -0.79 17.18
N ALA A 223 6.40 -2.07 17.38
CA ALA A 223 5.07 -2.62 17.15
C ALA A 223 4.01 -1.95 18.04
N LEU A 224 4.33 -1.71 19.31
CA LEU A 224 3.47 -0.98 20.25
C LEU A 224 3.21 0.45 19.79
N LEU A 225 4.27 1.21 19.47
CA LEU A 225 4.15 2.60 19.02
C LEU A 225 3.34 2.71 17.73
N LEU A 226 3.57 1.80 16.77
CA LEU A 226 2.81 1.79 15.53
C LEU A 226 1.36 1.41 15.77
N SER A 227 1.09 0.44 16.65
CA SER A 227 -0.27 0.07 17.06
C SER A 227 -1.00 1.26 17.67
N VAL A 228 -0.34 2.05 18.54
CA VAL A 228 -0.91 3.28 19.11
C VAL A 228 -1.29 4.29 18.03
N VAL A 229 -0.44 4.51 17.03
CA VAL A 229 -0.74 5.41 15.90
C VAL A 229 -1.99 4.96 15.14
N VAL A 230 -2.07 3.66 14.85
CA VAL A 230 -3.15 3.05 14.05
C VAL A 230 -4.46 3.00 14.84
N LEU A 231 -4.42 2.63 16.13
CA LEU A 231 -5.57 2.66 17.04
C LEU A 231 -6.08 4.09 17.27
N SER A 232 -5.18 5.06 17.43
CA SER A 232 -5.53 6.48 17.54
C SER A 232 -6.26 6.98 16.29
N LEU A 233 -5.78 6.57 15.11
CA LEU A 233 -6.46 6.83 13.84
C LEU A 233 -7.84 6.17 13.79
N GLY A 234 -7.94 4.87 14.10
CA GLY A 234 -9.20 4.13 14.09
C GLY A 234 -10.22 4.73 15.05
N ARG A 235 -9.80 5.07 16.27
CA ARG A 235 -10.64 5.75 17.27
C ARG A 235 -11.12 7.11 16.77
N ALA A 236 -10.25 7.91 16.15
CA ALA A 236 -10.64 9.21 15.60
C ALA A 236 -11.69 9.06 14.48
N ILE A 237 -11.49 8.09 13.59
CA ILE A 237 -12.45 7.76 12.52
C ILE A 237 -13.80 7.32 13.09
N LEU A 238 -13.78 6.40 14.07
CA LEU A 238 -15.00 5.87 14.69
C LEU A 238 -15.76 6.95 15.47
N ALA A 239 -15.06 7.80 16.22
CA ALA A 239 -15.68 8.92 16.94
C ALA A 239 -16.30 9.95 15.99
N TRP A 240 -15.70 10.13 14.81
CA TRP A 240 -16.14 11.11 13.83
C TRP A 240 -17.29 10.62 12.93
N GLN A 241 -17.28 9.36 12.51
CA GLN A 241 -18.23 8.81 11.53
C GLN A 241 -19.24 7.82 12.10
N GLY A 242 -18.91 7.18 13.22
CA GLY A 242 -19.60 6.01 13.70
C GLY A 242 -19.29 4.75 12.87
N TRP A 243 -19.37 3.59 13.52
CA TRP A 243 -19.07 2.31 12.87
C TRP A 243 -20.09 1.93 11.78
N ARG A 244 -21.37 2.27 11.97
CA ARG A 244 -22.45 1.94 11.01
C ARG A 244 -22.19 2.52 9.64
N ARG A 245 -21.91 3.82 9.59
CA ARG A 245 -21.65 4.54 8.33
C ARG A 245 -20.42 4.02 7.59
N LEU A 246 -19.40 3.57 8.31
CA LEU A 246 -18.21 2.95 7.72
C LEU A 246 -18.53 1.60 7.08
N LEU A 247 -19.36 0.78 7.73
CA LEU A 247 -19.74 -0.54 7.24
C LEU A 247 -20.84 -0.50 6.17
N GLU A 248 -21.65 0.55 6.13
CA GLU A 248 -22.70 0.75 5.13
C GLU A 248 -22.16 1.33 3.82
N ASP A 249 -21.06 2.09 3.84
CA ASP A 249 -20.42 2.60 2.62
C ASP A 249 -19.42 1.57 2.05
N GLY A 250 -19.73 1.02 0.88
CA GLY A 250 -18.94 -0.02 0.23
C GLY A 250 -17.55 0.39 -0.28
N ALA A 251 -17.17 1.66 -0.19
CA ALA A 251 -15.80 2.12 -0.40
C ALA A 251 -15.08 2.34 0.93
N ALA A 252 -15.78 2.86 1.94
CA ALA A 252 -15.22 3.07 3.28
C ALA A 252 -14.98 1.74 4.02
N ALA A 253 -15.84 0.74 3.86
CA ALA A 253 -15.72 -0.54 4.56
C ALA A 253 -14.40 -1.27 4.25
N PRO A 254 -13.95 -1.45 2.98
CA PRO A 254 -12.63 -2.00 2.70
C PRO A 254 -11.47 -1.15 3.21
N LEU A 255 -11.60 0.19 3.24
CA LEU A 255 -10.55 1.07 3.78
C LEU A 255 -10.44 0.96 5.31
N ALA A 256 -11.57 0.82 6.01
CA ALA A 256 -11.59 0.51 7.43
C ALA A 256 -11.06 -0.92 7.69
N GLY A 257 -11.42 -1.87 6.82
CA GLY A 257 -10.89 -3.22 6.80
C GLY A 257 -9.37 -3.24 6.65
N ALA A 258 -8.79 -2.39 5.79
CA ALA A 258 -7.35 -2.25 5.68
C ALA A 258 -6.72 -1.81 7.02
N LEU A 259 -7.32 -0.84 7.71
CA LEU A 259 -6.82 -0.39 9.01
C LEU A 259 -6.87 -1.51 10.07
N ALA A 260 -7.97 -2.27 10.10
CA ALA A 260 -8.11 -3.43 10.97
C ALA A 260 -7.10 -4.54 10.62
N GLY A 261 -6.88 -4.79 9.33
CA GLY A 261 -5.89 -5.74 8.83
C GLY A 261 -4.47 -5.35 9.21
N PHE A 262 -4.14 -4.05 9.14
CA PHE A 262 -2.84 -3.56 9.59
C PHE A 262 -2.61 -3.81 11.08
N LEU A 263 -3.63 -3.61 11.93
CA LEU A 263 -3.57 -3.94 13.36
C LEU A 263 -3.42 -5.44 13.60
N LEU A 264 -4.20 -6.25 12.90
CA LEU A 264 -4.10 -7.72 12.95
C LEU A 264 -2.67 -8.16 12.65
N LEU A 265 -2.06 -7.61 11.59
CA LEU A 265 -0.70 -7.95 11.18
C LEU A 265 0.36 -7.52 12.18
N LEU A 266 0.17 -6.39 12.88
CA LEU A 266 1.06 -6.02 13.99
C LEU A 266 0.96 -7.02 15.13
N GLY A 267 -0.25 -7.48 15.47
CA GLY A 267 -0.47 -8.52 16.47
C GLY A 267 0.18 -9.86 16.07
N LEU A 268 -0.04 -10.30 14.84
CA LEU A 268 0.59 -11.50 14.28
C LEU A 268 2.12 -11.38 14.26
N GLY A 269 2.65 -10.22 13.87
CA GLY A 269 4.08 -9.93 13.88
C GLY A 269 4.69 -9.97 15.28
N VAL A 270 3.97 -9.49 16.30
CA VAL A 270 4.36 -9.65 17.71
C VAL A 270 4.36 -11.12 18.11
N GLY A 271 3.30 -11.87 17.77
CA GLY A 271 3.21 -13.31 18.03
C GLY A 271 4.37 -14.08 17.40
N HIS A 272 4.72 -13.76 16.16
CA HIS A 272 5.90 -14.32 15.49
C HIS A 272 7.21 -13.94 16.19
N ALA A 273 7.38 -12.66 16.55
CA ALA A 273 8.60 -12.18 17.19
C ALA A 273 8.88 -12.84 18.55
N VAL A 274 7.85 -13.23 19.30
CA VAL A 274 7.99 -13.95 20.58
C VAL A 274 8.00 -15.48 20.44
N GLY A 275 7.98 -16.00 19.21
CA GLY A 275 8.01 -17.44 18.93
C GLY A 275 6.68 -18.17 19.14
N ALA A 276 5.56 -17.44 19.27
CA ALA A 276 4.23 -18.04 19.40
C ALA A 276 3.61 -18.42 18.04
N LEU A 277 4.14 -17.87 16.93
CA LEU A 277 3.68 -18.14 15.56
C LEU A 277 4.89 -18.36 14.64
N ASP A 278 4.77 -19.27 13.67
CA ASP A 278 5.84 -19.59 12.71
C ASP A 278 6.12 -18.42 11.76
N GLY A 279 5.07 -17.70 11.34
CA GLY A 279 5.18 -16.49 10.53
C GLY A 279 5.57 -16.73 9.07
N ARG A 280 5.44 -17.96 8.55
CA ARG A 280 5.85 -18.34 7.19
C ARG A 280 5.12 -17.52 6.13
N ASP A 281 3.83 -17.32 6.35
CA ASP A 281 2.95 -16.62 5.41
C ASP A 281 2.71 -15.15 5.77
N SER A 282 3.57 -14.54 6.60
CA SER A 282 3.41 -13.15 7.07
C SER A 282 3.29 -12.12 5.93
N ILE A 283 4.02 -12.32 4.83
CA ILE A 283 3.93 -11.44 3.65
C ILE A 283 2.58 -11.62 2.93
N LEU A 284 2.09 -12.85 2.84
CA LEU A 284 0.78 -13.13 2.23
C LEU A 284 -0.36 -12.59 3.09
N ALA A 285 -0.28 -12.78 4.41
CA ALA A 285 -1.18 -12.16 5.36
C ALA A 285 -1.16 -10.63 5.20
N PHE A 286 0.01 -10.01 5.02
CA PHE A 286 0.13 -8.57 4.77
C PHE A 286 -0.59 -8.13 3.49
N ILE A 287 -0.35 -8.86 2.41
CA ILE A 287 -0.99 -8.59 1.11
C ILE A 287 -2.51 -8.69 1.25
N VAL A 288 -2.99 -9.77 1.84
CA VAL A 288 -4.41 -10.10 1.86
C VAL A 288 -5.20 -9.29 2.90
N ALA A 289 -4.71 -9.17 4.14
CA ALA A 289 -5.44 -8.51 5.22
C ALA A 289 -5.43 -6.98 5.10
N PHE A 290 -4.38 -6.40 4.55
CA PHE A 290 -4.17 -4.95 4.54
C PHE A 290 -4.18 -4.37 3.13
N LEU A 291 -3.33 -4.88 2.24
CA LEU A 291 -3.10 -4.26 0.95
C LEU A 291 -4.30 -4.42 0.00
N LEU A 292 -4.90 -5.61 -0.10
CA LEU A 292 -6.05 -5.85 -0.98
C LEU A 292 -7.30 -5.04 -0.56
N PRO A 293 -7.70 -4.98 0.72
CA PRO A 293 -8.76 -4.07 1.16
C PRO A 293 -8.45 -2.61 0.84
N LEU A 294 -7.20 -2.17 1.04
CA LEU A 294 -6.78 -0.80 0.75
C LEU A 294 -6.94 -0.47 -0.75
N VAL A 295 -6.40 -1.32 -1.62
CA VAL A 295 -6.43 -1.11 -3.08
C VAL A 295 -7.86 -1.17 -3.59
N THR A 296 -8.64 -2.19 -3.21
CA THR A 296 -10.02 -2.32 -3.67
C THR A 296 -10.92 -1.20 -3.14
N GLY A 297 -10.76 -0.78 -1.88
CA GLY A 297 -11.45 0.37 -1.30
C GLY A 297 -11.10 1.68 -2.00
N ALA A 298 -9.80 1.92 -2.23
CA ALA A 298 -9.34 3.11 -2.93
C ALA A 298 -9.85 3.17 -4.37
N LEU A 299 -9.78 2.07 -5.11
CA LEU A 299 -10.26 2.00 -6.49
C LEU A 299 -11.78 2.15 -6.59
N THR A 300 -12.54 1.65 -5.61
CA THR A 300 -14.00 1.84 -5.54
C THR A 300 -14.37 3.32 -5.63
N HIS A 301 -13.59 4.20 -4.99
CA HIS A 301 -13.83 5.64 -5.02
C HIS A 301 -13.08 6.38 -6.13
N LEU A 302 -11.81 6.06 -6.36
CA LEU A 302 -10.91 6.81 -7.23
C LEU A 302 -11.11 6.49 -8.71
N LEU A 303 -11.47 5.26 -9.06
CA LEU A 303 -11.64 4.86 -10.45
C LEU A 303 -12.68 5.73 -11.18
N PRO A 304 -13.86 6.01 -10.60
CA PRO A 304 -14.82 6.93 -11.22
C PRO A 304 -14.31 8.37 -11.35
N VAL A 305 -13.49 8.84 -10.40
CA VAL A 305 -12.87 10.18 -10.46
C VAL A 305 -11.87 10.28 -11.61
N TRP A 306 -11.11 9.21 -11.85
CA TRP A 306 -10.09 9.18 -12.89
C TRP A 306 -10.68 9.03 -14.30
N LEU A 307 -11.76 8.26 -14.42
CA LEU A 307 -12.52 8.06 -15.67
C LEU A 307 -13.30 9.32 -16.05
N LEU A 308 -14.09 9.84 -15.11
CA LEU A 308 -15.01 10.96 -15.33
C LEU A 308 -14.48 12.20 -14.62
N ARG A 309 -13.49 12.83 -15.26
CA ARG A 309 -12.79 14.01 -14.74
C ARG A 309 -13.71 15.24 -14.71
N GLY A 310 -13.40 16.15 -13.80
CA GLY A 310 -14.11 17.44 -13.69
C GLY A 310 -15.27 17.37 -12.71
N LYS A 311 -16.33 18.14 -13.02
CA LYS A 311 -17.51 18.27 -12.16
C LYS A 311 -18.20 16.92 -11.95
N ARG A 312 -18.85 16.78 -10.80
CA ARG A 312 -19.66 15.59 -10.48
C ARG A 312 -20.84 15.52 -11.46
N THR A 313 -21.04 14.34 -12.05
CA THR A 313 -22.11 14.06 -13.01
C THR A 313 -22.93 12.86 -12.54
N ALA A 314 -24.19 12.75 -12.98
CA ALA A 314 -25.04 11.61 -12.68
C ALA A 314 -24.40 10.27 -13.11
N ARG A 315 -23.66 10.30 -14.23
CA ARG A 315 -22.86 9.17 -14.71
C ARG A 315 -21.81 8.71 -13.68
N ARG A 316 -21.06 9.66 -13.11
CA ARG A 316 -20.07 9.38 -12.05
C ARG A 316 -20.73 8.82 -10.79
N ASP A 317 -21.93 9.30 -10.44
CA ASP A 317 -22.68 8.81 -9.28
C ASP A 317 -23.18 7.37 -9.46
N ARG A 318 -23.66 7.02 -10.66
CA ARG A 318 -24.01 5.63 -10.99
C ARG A 318 -22.80 4.72 -10.88
N LEU A 319 -21.66 5.14 -11.43
CA LEU A 319 -20.43 4.34 -11.36
C LEU A 319 -19.93 4.16 -9.93
N HIS A 320 -19.98 5.21 -9.08
CA HIS A 320 -19.68 5.09 -7.65
C HIS A 320 -20.62 4.09 -6.95
N THR A 321 -21.91 4.16 -7.24
CA THR A 321 -22.91 3.26 -6.65
C THR A 321 -22.65 1.81 -7.05
N ALA A 322 -22.38 1.56 -8.33
CA ALA A 322 -22.07 0.23 -8.84
C ALA A 322 -20.82 -0.37 -8.18
N LEU A 323 -19.72 0.39 -8.09
CA LEU A 323 -18.46 -0.10 -7.53
C LEU A 323 -18.52 -0.38 -6.03
N ARG A 324 -19.37 0.35 -5.28
CA ARG A 324 -19.59 0.13 -3.85
C ARG A 324 -20.23 -1.23 -3.54
N HIS A 325 -20.87 -1.86 -4.51
CA HIS A 325 -21.56 -3.13 -4.29
C HIS A 325 -20.62 -4.20 -3.72
N GLY A 326 -21.02 -4.82 -2.61
CA GLY A 326 -20.27 -5.89 -1.95
C GLY A 326 -19.02 -5.46 -1.17
N GLY A 327 -18.83 -4.15 -0.90
CA GLY A 327 -17.63 -3.63 -0.23
C GLY A 327 -17.36 -4.24 1.15
N THR A 328 -18.40 -4.36 1.97
CA THR A 328 -18.31 -4.88 3.34
C THR A 328 -17.99 -6.36 3.35
N GLN A 329 -18.63 -7.14 2.46
CA GLN A 329 -18.35 -8.56 2.28
C GLN A 329 -16.89 -8.78 1.85
N ARG A 330 -16.38 -7.98 0.91
CA ARG A 330 -14.97 -8.04 0.50
C ARG A 330 -14.02 -7.77 1.67
N ALA A 331 -14.29 -6.73 2.46
CA ALA A 331 -13.48 -6.38 3.61
C ALA A 331 -13.41 -7.55 4.62
N PHE A 332 -14.55 -8.18 4.91
CA PHE A 332 -14.62 -9.35 5.78
C PHE A 332 -13.82 -10.53 5.22
N LEU A 333 -14.06 -10.89 3.95
CA LEU A 333 -13.35 -11.99 3.29
C LEU A 333 -11.82 -11.80 3.33
N PHE A 334 -11.33 -10.59 3.03
CA PHE A 334 -9.90 -10.30 3.10
C PHE A 334 -9.34 -10.36 4.53
N LEU A 335 -10.07 -9.88 5.53
CA LEU A 335 -9.64 -9.97 6.93
C LEU A 335 -9.57 -11.42 7.41
N THR A 336 -10.60 -12.22 7.13
CA THR A 336 -10.63 -13.64 7.47
C THR A 336 -9.51 -14.39 6.75
N ALA A 337 -9.34 -14.14 5.45
CA ALA A 337 -8.26 -14.73 4.66
C ALA A 337 -6.88 -14.40 5.23
N GLY A 338 -6.66 -13.13 5.59
CA GLY A 338 -5.41 -12.68 6.20
C GLY A 338 -5.14 -13.28 7.58
N ALA A 339 -6.18 -13.43 8.41
CA ALA A 339 -6.07 -14.11 9.71
C ALA A 339 -5.72 -15.58 9.55
N LEU A 340 -6.37 -16.29 8.63
CA LEU A 340 -6.07 -17.70 8.31
C LEU A 340 -4.62 -17.86 7.86
N LEU A 341 -4.16 -17.03 6.91
CA LEU A 341 -2.77 -17.06 6.45
C LEU A 341 -1.78 -16.70 7.56
N GLY A 342 -2.12 -15.75 8.43
CA GLY A 342 -1.31 -15.40 9.59
C GLY A 342 -1.17 -16.50 10.64
N LEU A 343 -2.08 -17.48 10.62
CA LEU A 343 -2.07 -18.69 11.44
C LEU A 343 -1.58 -19.91 10.63
N ASP A 344 -0.89 -19.67 9.51
CA ASP A 344 -0.33 -20.68 8.60
C ASP A 344 -1.39 -21.64 8.00
N VAL A 345 -2.64 -21.18 7.89
CA VAL A 345 -3.74 -21.91 7.23
C VAL A 345 -3.82 -21.48 5.76
N ALA A 346 -3.17 -22.25 4.88
CA ALA A 346 -3.09 -22.00 3.43
C ALA A 346 -4.47 -21.85 2.74
N ALA A 347 -5.53 -22.44 3.29
CA ALA A 347 -6.90 -22.29 2.80
C ALA A 347 -7.38 -20.83 2.77
N GLY A 348 -6.72 -19.92 3.48
CA GLY A 348 -6.98 -18.47 3.42
C GLY A 348 -6.78 -17.86 2.02
N LEU A 349 -6.06 -18.49 1.10
CA LEU A 349 -5.93 -18.01 -0.29
C LEU A 349 -7.27 -17.98 -1.04
N TRP A 350 -8.17 -18.92 -0.76
CA TRP A 350 -9.47 -19.02 -1.43
C TRP A 350 -10.41 -17.83 -1.15
N PRO A 351 -10.71 -17.45 0.11
CA PRO A 351 -11.52 -16.27 0.37
C PRO A 351 -10.87 -14.97 -0.16
N ALA A 352 -9.53 -14.88 -0.17
CA ALA A 352 -8.82 -13.75 -0.78
C ALA A 352 -9.09 -13.66 -2.29
N LEU A 353 -8.93 -14.78 -3.00
CA LEU A 353 -9.16 -14.84 -4.44
C LEU A 353 -10.63 -14.56 -4.77
N LEU A 354 -11.56 -15.14 -4.02
CA LEU A 354 -13.00 -14.92 -4.19
C LEU A 354 -13.35 -13.43 -4.06
N ALA A 355 -12.86 -12.76 -3.01
CA ALA A 355 -13.11 -11.33 -2.81
C ALA A 355 -12.55 -10.46 -3.95
N LEU A 356 -11.37 -10.82 -4.46
CA LEU A 356 -10.70 -10.11 -5.55
C LEU A 356 -11.41 -10.32 -6.89
N LEU A 357 -11.78 -11.56 -7.22
CA LEU A 357 -12.55 -11.88 -8.43
C LEU A 357 -13.94 -11.23 -8.39
N HIS A 358 -14.59 -11.23 -7.22
CA HIS A 358 -15.84 -10.50 -7.03
C HIS A 358 -15.67 -9.00 -7.34
N PHE A 359 -14.62 -8.36 -6.82
CA PHE A 359 -14.35 -6.94 -7.13
C PHE A 359 -14.09 -6.71 -8.62
N LEU A 360 -13.30 -7.58 -9.26
CA LEU A 360 -13.02 -7.50 -10.69
C LEU A 360 -14.31 -7.61 -11.51
N GLY A 361 -15.20 -8.55 -11.17
CA GLY A 361 -16.51 -8.68 -11.79
C GLY A 361 -17.40 -7.45 -11.58
N VAL A 362 -17.33 -6.80 -10.41
CA VAL A 362 -18.01 -5.51 -10.16
C VAL A 362 -17.43 -4.41 -11.06
N VAL A 363 -16.10 -4.29 -11.17
CA VAL A 363 -15.45 -3.31 -12.05
C VAL A 363 -15.83 -3.53 -13.51
N LEU A 364 -15.75 -4.76 -14.01
CA LEU A 364 -16.08 -5.08 -15.40
C LEU A 364 -17.55 -4.79 -15.72
N ARG A 365 -18.48 -5.20 -14.86
CA ARG A 365 -19.91 -4.89 -15.03
C ARG A 365 -20.19 -3.40 -15.00
N ALA A 366 -19.56 -2.67 -14.08
CA ALA A 366 -19.73 -1.23 -13.96
C ALA A 366 -19.18 -0.47 -15.18
N LEU A 367 -18.05 -0.91 -15.74
CA LEU A 367 -17.50 -0.33 -16.96
C LEU A 367 -18.31 -0.69 -18.21
N TRP A 368 -18.91 -1.89 -18.26
CA TRP A 368 -19.76 -2.32 -19.36
C TRP A 368 -21.07 -1.52 -19.38
N ALA A 369 -21.77 -1.44 -18.26
CA ALA A 369 -23.05 -0.76 -18.13
C ALA A 369 -22.98 0.77 -18.35
N ASP A 370 -21.77 1.34 -18.35
CA ASP A 370 -21.53 2.78 -18.51
C ASP A 370 -20.91 3.11 -19.90
N ARG A 371 -20.82 2.13 -20.81
CA ARG A 371 -20.47 2.36 -22.23
C ARG A 371 -21.63 2.91 -23.06
N GLU A 372 -22.85 2.56 -22.66
CA GLU A 372 -24.12 3.08 -23.15
C GLU A 372 -24.49 4.37 -22.42
#